data_AF-A0A0C2JE34-F1
#
_entry.id   AF-A0A0C2JE34-F1
#
_cell.length_a   1.000
_cell.length_b   1.000
_cell.length_c   1.000
_cell.angle_alpha   90.00
_cell.angle_beta   90.00
_cell.angle_gamma   90.00
#
_symmetry.space_group_name_H-M   'P 1'
#
loop_
_entity.id
_entity.type
_entity.pdbx_description
1 polymer ?
#
loop_
_entity_poly.entity_id
_entity_poly.type
_entity_poly.pdbx_seq_one_letter_code
_entity_poly.pdbx_strand_id
1 'polypeptide(L)'
;MNNPRANRVKAALANRVKHRPRHAFCAERAVTALWDELVAVAARPMYRAGTSELAVISVMRGINVWCRDGKFFWNDLFGSTVTHPASDPAGAAQLLSSLTFPLTSPFQRGRHHASSLTAA
;
A
#
# COMPACT_ATOMS: atom_id res chain seq x y z
N MET A 1 4.33 -41.99 37.42
CA MET A 1 3.63 -42.38 36.16
C MET A 1 4.07 -41.42 35.05
N ASN A 2 5.06 -41.80 34.24
CA ASN A 2 5.57 -40.98 33.13
C ASN A 2 4.76 -41.30 31.87
N ASN A 3 3.76 -40.46 31.55
CA ASN A 3 2.94 -40.65 30.35
C ASN A 3 3.64 -39.97 29.15
N PRO A 4 4.19 -40.75 28.19
CA PRO A 4 4.92 -40.19 27.05
C PRO A 4 4.04 -39.33 26.14
N ARG A 5 2.71 -39.53 26.13
CA ARG A 5 1.77 -38.68 25.38
C ARG A 5 1.67 -37.28 25.99
N ALA A 6 1.60 -37.18 27.32
CA ALA A 6 1.54 -35.90 28.01
C ALA A 6 2.81 -35.07 27.78
N ASN A 7 3.98 -35.73 27.71
CA ASN A 7 5.24 -35.07 27.42
C ASN A 7 5.31 -34.52 25.98
N ARG A 8 4.79 -35.27 24.99
CA ARG A 8 4.69 -34.79 23.61
C ARG A 8 3.78 -33.58 23.47
N VAL A 9 2.65 -33.56 24.17
CA VAL A 9 1.72 -32.41 24.16
C VAL A 9 2.36 -31.18 24.81
N LYS A 10 3.03 -31.33 25.95
CA LYS A 10 3.78 -30.24 26.59
C LYS A 10 4.91 -29.71 25.70
N ALA A 11 5.67 -30.59 25.06
CA ALA A 11 6.74 -30.21 24.13
C ALA A 11 6.19 -29.50 22.88
N ALA A 12 5.08 -29.96 22.30
CA ALA A 12 4.43 -29.31 21.18
C ALA A 12 3.89 -27.92 21.55
N LEU A 13 3.31 -27.76 22.75
CA LEU A 13 2.87 -26.46 23.26
C LEU A 13 4.06 -25.51 23.50
N ALA A 14 5.14 -25.99 24.11
CA ALA A 14 6.36 -25.21 24.32
C ALA A 14 7.03 -24.79 23.00
N ASN A 15 7.01 -25.64 21.98
CA ASN A 15 7.48 -25.28 20.64
C ASN A 15 6.57 -24.24 19.97
N ARG A 16 5.25 -24.28 20.19
CA ARG A 16 4.33 -23.22 19.74
C ARG A 16 4.58 -21.87 20.42
N VAL A 17 5.04 -21.86 21.68
CA VAL A 17 5.42 -20.62 22.38
C VAL A 17 6.72 -20.04 21.84
N LYS A 18 7.67 -20.90 21.42
CA LYS A 18 8.92 -20.46 20.76
C LYS A 18 8.68 -19.91 19.34
N HIS A 19 7.66 -20.41 18.64
CA HIS A 19 7.27 -19.90 17.33
C HIS A 19 6.25 -18.75 17.47
N ARG A 20 6.70 -17.51 17.25
CA ARG A 20 5.84 -16.34 17.14
C ARG A 20 4.61 -16.68 16.26
N PRO A 21 3.38 -16.38 16.69
CA PRO A 21 2.18 -16.78 15.96
C PRO A 21 2.26 -16.33 14.50
N ARG A 22 2.01 -17.27 13.58
CA ARG A 22 2.09 -17.14 12.12
C ARG A 22 1.02 -16.20 11.51
N HIS A 23 0.49 -15.27 12.29
CA HIS A 23 -0.01 -13.97 11.80
C HIS A 23 1.13 -12.95 11.72
N ALA A 24 2.38 -13.42 11.65
CA ALA A 24 3.54 -12.63 11.30
C ALA A 24 3.21 -11.87 10.01
N PHE A 25 3.31 -10.55 10.09
CA PHE A 25 3.19 -9.64 8.98
C PHE A 25 3.84 -10.23 7.70
N CYS A 26 3.12 -10.17 6.59
CA CYS A 26 3.60 -10.63 5.29
C CYS A 26 3.62 -9.44 4.33
N ALA A 27 4.82 -9.01 3.94
CA ALA A 27 5.02 -7.86 3.07
C ALA A 27 4.33 -8.04 1.72
N GLU A 28 4.40 -9.24 1.12
CA GLU A 28 3.71 -9.55 -0.13
C GLU A 28 2.18 -9.40 -0.02
N ARG A 29 1.58 -9.83 1.10
CA ARG A 29 0.14 -9.65 1.35
C ARG A 29 -0.22 -8.17 1.51
N ALA A 30 0.61 -7.40 2.21
CA ALA A 30 0.41 -5.97 2.36
C ALA A 30 0.52 -5.21 1.02
N VAL A 31 1.51 -5.56 0.19
CA VAL A 31 1.64 -5.02 -1.17
C VAL A 31 0.48 -5.44 -2.07
N THR A 32 -0.04 -6.65 -1.90
CA THR A 32 -1.26 -7.09 -2.61
C THR A 32 -2.46 -6.26 -2.23
N ALA A 33 -2.68 -5.99 -0.93
CA ALA A 33 -3.76 -5.13 -0.49
C ALA A 33 -3.59 -3.69 -1.01
N LEU A 34 -2.37 -3.14 -0.97
CA LEU A 34 -2.08 -1.82 -1.53
C LEU A 34 -2.32 -1.77 -3.05
N TRP A 35 -2.00 -2.85 -3.77
CA TRP A 35 -2.28 -2.95 -5.20
C TRP A 35 -3.77 -2.80 -5.48
N ASP A 36 -4.62 -3.51 -4.73
CA ASP A 36 -6.08 -3.47 -4.93
C ASP A 36 -6.64 -2.06 -4.70
N GLU A 37 -6.16 -1.37 -3.65
CA GLU A 37 -6.51 0.03 -3.38
C GLU A 37 -6.05 0.99 -4.49
N LEU A 38 -4.82 0.81 -5.00
CA LEU A 38 -4.27 1.64 -6.07
C LEU A 38 -5.00 1.45 -7.41
N VAL A 39 -5.45 0.23 -7.70
CA VAL A 39 -6.32 -0.05 -8.85
C VAL A 39 -7.66 0.69 -8.68
N ALA A 40 -8.24 0.66 -7.49
CA ALA A 40 -9.51 1.34 -7.19
C ALA A 40 -9.42 2.87 -7.35
N VAL A 41 -8.30 3.49 -6.97
CA VAL A 41 -8.08 4.95 -7.10
C VAL A 41 -7.38 5.37 -8.40
N ALA A 42 -7.30 4.47 -9.37
CA ALA A 42 -6.66 4.67 -10.68
C ALA A 42 -5.19 5.13 -10.64
N ALA A 43 -4.47 4.94 -9.53
CA ALA A 43 -3.04 5.30 -9.40
C ALA A 43 -2.08 4.41 -10.23
N ARG A 44 -2.65 3.57 -11.11
CA ARG A 44 -1.99 2.74 -12.14
C ARG A 44 -0.71 2.07 -11.61
N PRO A 45 -0.86 1.07 -10.73
CA PRO A 45 0.28 0.26 -10.34
C PRO A 45 0.86 -0.45 -11.58
N MET A 46 2.20 -0.47 -11.69
CA MET A 46 2.92 -0.95 -12.87
C MET A 46 3.48 -2.35 -12.66
N TYR A 47 4.20 -2.55 -11.54
CA TYR A 47 4.74 -3.86 -11.18
C TYR A 47 4.71 -4.04 -9.67
N ARG A 48 4.65 -5.30 -9.24
CA ARG A 48 4.89 -5.72 -7.85
C ARG A 48 5.79 -6.93 -7.82
N ALA A 49 6.63 -7.03 -6.81
CA ALA A 49 7.47 -8.19 -6.55
C ALA A 49 7.78 -8.27 -5.05
N GLY A 50 8.05 -9.45 -4.52
CA GLY A 50 8.41 -9.54 -3.11
C GLY A 50 8.40 -10.96 -2.56
N THR A 51 8.74 -11.00 -1.28
CA THR A 51 8.65 -12.16 -0.40
C THR A 51 7.80 -11.79 0.83
N SER A 52 7.65 -12.73 1.75
CA SER A 52 6.97 -12.46 3.03
C SER A 52 7.66 -11.38 3.88
N GLU A 53 8.96 -11.16 3.71
CA GLU A 53 9.75 -10.24 4.55
C GLU A 53 9.88 -8.83 3.94
N LEU A 54 10.02 -8.77 2.62
CA LEU A 54 10.18 -7.53 1.86
C LEU A 54 9.42 -7.64 0.54
N ALA A 55 8.61 -6.64 0.24
CA ALA A 55 7.94 -6.53 -1.04
C ALA A 55 8.00 -5.08 -1.55
N VAL A 56 7.84 -4.91 -2.85
CA VAL A 56 7.85 -3.63 -3.53
C VAL A 56 6.71 -3.57 -4.55
N ILE A 57 6.13 -2.40 -4.68
CA ILE A 57 5.21 -2.03 -5.75
C ILE A 57 5.64 -0.69 -6.34
N SER A 58 5.68 -0.61 -7.65
CA SER A 58 5.92 0.64 -8.34
C SER A 58 4.64 1.15 -8.97
N VAL A 59 4.41 2.45 -8.78
CA VAL A 59 3.25 3.16 -9.32
C VAL A 59 3.70 4.19 -10.35
N MET A 60 2.74 4.85 -11.00
CA MET A 60 3.05 5.91 -11.97
C MET A 60 4.02 6.97 -11.41
N ARG A 61 4.73 7.65 -12.31
CA ARG A 61 5.77 8.66 -12.01
C ARG A 61 7.03 8.11 -11.32
N GLY A 62 7.24 6.80 -11.35
CA GLY A 62 8.48 6.18 -10.86
C GLY A 62 8.57 6.10 -9.34
N ILE A 63 7.45 6.23 -8.63
CA ILE A 63 7.41 6.07 -7.18
C ILE A 63 7.47 4.57 -6.87
N ASN A 64 8.48 4.18 -6.10
CA ASN A 64 8.66 2.81 -5.60
C ASN A 64 8.26 2.76 -4.13
N VAL A 65 7.25 1.97 -3.83
CA VAL A 65 6.74 1.74 -2.48
C VAL A 65 7.25 0.41 -1.97
N TRP A 66 8.09 0.47 -0.96
CA TRP A 66 8.67 -0.69 -0.29
C TRP A 66 7.82 -1.06 0.91
N CYS A 67 7.72 -2.34 1.21
CA CYS A 67 6.97 -2.87 2.33
C CYS A 67 7.86 -3.80 3.15
N ARG A 68 8.13 -3.45 4.40
CA ARG A 68 9.01 -4.18 5.32
C ARG A 68 8.59 -3.90 6.75
N ASP A 69 8.73 -4.89 7.64
CA ASP A 69 8.55 -4.71 9.09
C ASP A 69 7.23 -4.01 9.49
N GLY A 70 6.13 -4.30 8.78
CA GLY A 70 4.81 -3.72 9.08
C GLY A 70 4.57 -2.32 8.53
N LYS A 71 5.43 -1.81 7.64
CA LYS A 71 5.37 -0.44 7.15
C LYS A 71 5.59 -0.36 5.64
N PHE A 72 4.96 0.62 5.02
CA PHE A 72 5.26 1.09 3.68
C PHE A 72 6.23 2.26 3.75
N PHE A 73 7.14 2.35 2.79
CA PHE A 73 8.09 3.46 2.64
C PHE A 73 8.25 3.81 1.18
N TRP A 74 8.26 5.10 0.87
CA TRP A 74 8.56 5.60 -0.46
C TRP A 74 9.20 6.98 -0.35
N ASN A 75 9.82 7.44 -1.43
CA ASN A 75 10.27 8.82 -1.52
C ASN A 75 9.17 9.65 -2.17
N ASP A 76 8.87 10.80 -1.59
CA ASP A 76 8.00 11.78 -2.23
C ASP A 76 8.71 12.47 -3.41
N LEU A 77 8.00 13.41 -4.06
CA LEU A 77 8.52 14.13 -5.22
C LEU A 77 9.70 15.08 -4.87
N PHE A 78 9.90 15.39 -3.60
CA PHE A 78 11.00 16.22 -3.11
C PHE A 78 12.16 15.38 -2.56
N GLY A 79 12.09 14.06 -2.66
CA GLY A 79 13.11 13.12 -2.18
C GLY A 79 13.03 12.81 -0.68
N SER A 80 11.99 13.28 0.03
CA SER A 80 11.80 12.95 1.45
C SER A 80 11.18 11.57 1.59
N THR A 81 11.70 10.76 2.52
CA THR A 81 11.15 9.44 2.79
C THR A 81 9.87 9.54 3.62
N VAL A 82 8.77 9.08 3.04
CA VAL A 82 7.48 8.94 3.71
C VAL A 82 7.37 7.52 4.25
N THR A 83 6.84 7.38 5.48
CA THR A 83 6.57 6.09 6.12
C THR A 83 5.10 6.00 6.48
N HIS A 84 4.46 4.87 6.16
CA HIS A 84 3.04 4.63 6.45
C HIS A 84 2.84 3.23 7.04
N PRO A 85 1.89 3.01 7.97
CA PRO A 85 1.60 1.67 8.46
C PRO A 85 1.07 0.76 7.34
N ALA A 86 1.56 -0.49 7.29
CA ALA A 86 1.10 -1.48 6.33
C ALA A 86 -0.25 -2.12 6.71
N SER A 87 -0.75 -1.82 7.91
CA SER A 87 -2.12 -2.15 8.34
C SER A 87 -3.18 -1.24 7.72
N ASP A 88 -2.78 -0.15 7.05
CA ASP A 88 -3.68 0.77 6.35
C ASP A 88 -3.23 1.00 4.89
N PRO A 89 -3.52 0.05 3.99
CA PRO A 89 -3.21 0.20 2.56
C PRO A 89 -4.05 1.28 1.87
N ALA A 90 -5.28 1.53 2.34
CA ALA A 90 -6.18 2.53 1.78
C ALA A 90 -5.65 3.95 2.01
N GLY A 91 -5.21 4.27 3.23
CA GLY A 91 -4.55 5.54 3.54
C GLY A 91 -3.27 5.76 2.72
N ALA A 92 -2.46 4.70 2.55
CA ALA A 92 -1.27 4.75 1.70
C ALA A 92 -1.63 5.05 0.23
N ALA A 93 -2.66 4.39 -0.32
CA ALA A 93 -3.13 4.62 -1.68
C ALA A 93 -3.64 6.06 -1.89
N GLN A 94 -4.31 6.64 -0.90
CA GLN A 94 -4.78 8.03 -0.95
C GLN A 94 -3.64 9.05 -0.96
N LEU A 95 -2.57 8.80 -0.21
CA LEU A 95 -1.37 9.63 -0.26
C LEU A 95 -0.68 9.51 -1.62
N LEU A 96 -0.57 8.30 -2.16
CA LEU A 96 0.06 8.05 -3.46
C LEU A 96 -0.75 8.60 -4.64
N SER A 97 -2.08 8.57 -4.57
CA SER A 97 -2.94 9.17 -5.60
C SER A 97 -2.75 10.69 -5.68
N SER A 98 -2.61 11.35 -4.52
CA SER A 98 -2.32 12.78 -4.43
C SER A 98 -0.94 13.17 -5.02
N LEU A 99 0.00 12.23 -5.08
CA LEU A 99 1.33 12.41 -5.69
C LEU A 99 1.36 12.07 -7.19
N THR A 100 0.50 11.16 -7.64
CA THR A 100 0.48 10.64 -9.03
C THR A 100 -0.46 11.40 -9.94
N PHE A 101 -1.51 11.99 -9.39
CA PHE A 101 -2.34 12.96 -10.08
C PHE A 101 -1.92 14.35 -9.58
N PRO A 102 -1.64 15.33 -10.44
CA PRO A 102 -1.89 16.69 -9.99
C PRO A 102 -3.37 16.67 -9.57
N LEU A 103 -3.74 17.26 -8.42
CA LEU A 103 -5.11 17.73 -8.31
C LEU A 103 -5.39 18.38 -9.65
N THR A 104 -6.34 17.84 -10.41
CA THR A 104 -6.93 18.59 -11.49
C THR A 104 -7.28 19.91 -10.84
N SER A 105 -6.48 20.94 -11.14
CA SER A 105 -6.95 22.32 -11.14
C SER A 105 -8.37 22.20 -11.67
N PRO A 106 -9.39 22.66 -10.93
CA PRO A 106 -10.75 22.54 -11.41
C PRO A 106 -10.70 23.12 -12.81
N PHE A 107 -10.88 22.26 -13.81
CA PHE A 107 -10.98 22.68 -15.19
C PHE A 107 -12.10 23.70 -15.15
N GLN A 108 -11.73 24.99 -15.18
CA GLN A 108 -12.67 26.05 -15.47
C GLN A 108 -13.16 25.69 -16.86
N ARG A 109 -14.29 24.98 -16.92
CA ARG A 109 -15.09 24.91 -18.14
C ARG A 109 -15.21 26.35 -18.58
N GLY A 110 -14.59 26.64 -19.71
CA GLY A 110 -14.67 27.93 -20.36
C GLY A 110 -16.11 28.39 -20.27
N ARG A 111 -16.32 29.47 -19.52
CA ARG A 111 -17.55 30.22 -19.56
C ARG A 111 -17.63 30.70 -20.99
N HIS A 112 -18.45 30.01 -21.78
CA HIS A 112 -18.75 30.41 -23.14
C HIS A 112 -19.26 31.85 -23.05
N HIS A 113 -18.41 32.80 -23.41
CA HIS A 113 -18.85 34.13 -23.78
C HIS A 113 -19.65 33.95 -25.06
N ALA A 114 -20.95 33.70 -24.91
CA ALA A 114 -21.91 33.98 -25.96
C ALA A 114 -21.90 35.50 -26.13
N SER A 115 -21.03 35.97 -27.01
CA SER A 115 -21.12 37.31 -27.58
C SER A 115 -22.43 37.36 -28.34
N SER A 116 -23.48 37.85 -27.70
CA SER A 116 -24.71 38.24 -28.39
C SER A 116 -24.36 39.41 -29.33
N LEU A 117 -24.03 39.07 -30.57
CA LEU A 117 -24.04 40.00 -31.69
C LEU A 117 -25.51 40.32 -31.98
N THR A 118 -26.01 41.40 -31.38
CA THR A 118 -27.26 42.02 -31.82
C THR A 118 -26.92 42.90 -33.02
N ALA A 119 -27.39 42.51 -34.20
CA ALA A 119 -27.31 43.30 -35.42
C ALA A 119 -28.74 43.60 -35.92
N ALA A 120 -28.93 44.86 -36.32
CA ALA A 120 -30.07 45.50 -36.98
C ALA A 120 -31.35 45.71 -36.15
#